data_AF-A0A167C5E1-F1
#
_entry.id   AF-A0A167C5E1-F1
#
_cell.length_a   1.000
_cell.length_b   1.000
_cell.length_c   1.000
_cell.angle_alpha   90.00
_cell.angle_beta   90.00
_cell.angle_gamma   90.00
#
_symmetry.space_group_name_H-M   'P 1'
#
loop_
_entity.id
_entity.type
_entity.pdbx_description
1 polymer ?
#
loop_
_entity_poly.entity_id
_entity_poly.type
_entity_poly.pdbx_seq_one_letter_code
_entity_poly.pdbx_strand_id
1 'polypeptide(L)'
;MIYTWDGILLDPPPLVVDDLRETIGLEPCNKRRSRTHISTRFGHVVNIEDSFPEEDTTWRPDHRETPLEHSIRTKRFLTRLFDSDWHSPTPDDYVSVTSHMGTINSFLLVINHRPFTVLPGGMIPVIIRADRV
;
A
#
# COMPACT_ATOMS: atom_id res chain seq x y z
N MET A 1 -0.35 15.31 16.44
CA MET A 1 -0.41 14.94 15.01
C MET A 1 -1.85 14.89 14.46
N ILE A 2 -2.88 15.34 15.18
CA ILE A 2 -4.24 15.50 14.60
C ILE A 2 -4.25 16.76 13.73
N TYR A 3 -3.68 17.86 14.22
CA TYR A 3 -3.61 19.15 13.50
C TYR A 3 -2.61 19.24 12.34
N THR A 4 -1.80 18.21 12.09
CA THR A 4 -0.68 18.31 11.13
C THR A 4 -1.16 18.36 9.68
N TRP A 5 -2.36 17.87 9.41
CA TRP A 5 -2.92 17.75 8.06
C TRP A 5 -4.23 18.52 7.89
N ASP A 6 -4.69 19.23 8.93
CA ASP A 6 -5.87 20.09 8.86
C ASP A 6 -5.65 21.21 7.83
N GLY A 7 -6.51 21.26 6.82
CA GLY A 7 -6.42 22.24 5.72
C GLY A 7 -5.58 21.77 4.51
N ILE A 8 -4.93 20.61 4.57
CA ILE A 8 -4.32 19.96 3.40
C ILE A 8 -5.35 19.02 2.80
N LEU A 9 -6.15 19.55 1.87
CA LEU A 9 -7.11 18.76 1.10
C LEU A 9 -6.44 18.26 -0.17
N LEU A 10 -6.20 16.95 -0.24
CA LEU A 10 -5.83 16.28 -1.47
C LEU A 10 -7.12 15.85 -2.18
N ASP A 11 -7.24 16.19 -3.47
CA ASP A 11 -8.39 15.84 -4.30
C ASP A 11 -7.94 15.03 -5.52
N PRO A 12 -8.27 13.72 -5.60
CA PRO A 12 -8.99 12.95 -4.59
C PRO A 12 -8.14 12.66 -3.34
N PRO A 13 -8.76 12.38 -2.17
CA PRO A 13 -8.02 11.96 -0.98
C PRO A 13 -7.25 10.65 -1.22
N PRO A 14 -6.05 10.47 -0.63
CA PRO A 14 -5.30 9.22 -0.73
C PRO A 14 -6.10 8.04 -0.22
N LEU A 15 -5.94 6.90 -0.89
CA LEU A 15 -6.54 5.64 -0.47
C LEU A 15 -5.57 4.84 0.41
N VAL A 16 -6.02 4.49 1.62
CA VAL A 16 -5.33 3.55 2.50
C VAL A 16 -5.63 2.13 2.04
N VAL A 17 -4.57 1.41 1.69
CA VAL A 17 -4.61 0.03 1.18
C VAL A 17 -3.78 -0.88 2.08
N ASP A 18 -4.39 -1.95 2.59
CA ASP A 18 -3.78 -2.85 3.56
C ASP A 18 -2.60 -3.63 2.96
N ASP A 19 -2.69 -3.93 1.66
CA ASP A 19 -1.64 -4.63 0.90
C ASP A 19 -0.35 -3.80 0.73
N LEU A 20 -0.36 -2.50 1.06
CA LEU A 20 0.80 -1.62 0.93
C LEU A 20 1.57 -1.39 2.24
N ARG A 21 1.20 -2.08 3.33
CA ARG A 21 1.94 -2.00 4.61
C ARG A 21 3.37 -2.54 4.50
N GLU A 22 4.25 -2.09 5.40
CA GLU A 22 5.58 -2.68 5.60
C GLU A 22 5.47 -4.17 6.00
N THR A 23 6.61 -4.85 6.05
CA THR A 23 6.79 -6.20 6.58
C THR A 23 5.97 -6.40 7.85
N ILE A 24 5.05 -7.37 7.82
CA ILE A 24 4.16 -7.66 8.94
C ILE A 24 4.63 -8.85 9.78
N GLY A 25 4.08 -8.97 10.99
CA GLY A 25 4.30 -10.10 11.89
C GLY A 25 5.42 -9.87 12.91
N LEU A 26 5.61 -10.86 13.80
CA LEU A 26 6.48 -10.86 14.98
C LEU A 26 6.28 -9.68 15.94
N GLU A 27 6.78 -8.51 15.59
CA GLU A 27 6.80 -7.37 16.49
C GLU A 27 5.38 -6.80 16.67
N PRO A 28 4.93 -6.57 17.92
CA PRO A 28 3.62 -5.99 18.18
C PRO A 28 3.39 -4.62 17.54
N CYS A 29 4.46 -3.87 17.26
CA CYS A 29 4.37 -2.59 16.53
C CYS A 29 3.95 -2.75 15.07
N ASN A 30 4.12 -3.94 14.49
CA ASN A 30 3.70 -4.25 13.12
C ASN A 30 2.20 -4.58 13.04
N LYS A 31 1.53 -4.80 14.19
CA LYS A 31 0.09 -5.01 14.25
C LYS A 31 -0.63 -3.68 14.06
N ARG A 32 -1.42 -3.55 13.00
CA ARG A 32 -2.16 -2.31 12.76
C ARG A 32 -3.31 -2.16 13.76
N ARG A 33 -3.74 -0.92 13.95
CA ARG A 33 -4.98 -0.59 14.67
C ARG A 33 -6.21 -0.96 13.83
N SER A 34 -7.36 -0.96 14.49
CA SER A 34 -8.61 -1.32 13.84
C SER A 34 -9.02 -0.29 12.77
N ARG A 35 -9.86 -0.70 11.81
CA ARG A 35 -10.41 0.18 10.78
C ARG A 35 -11.12 1.37 11.42
N THR A 36 -11.95 1.13 12.44
CA THR A 36 -12.64 2.19 13.17
C THR A 36 -11.64 3.19 13.77
N HIS A 37 -10.57 2.71 14.41
CA HIS A 37 -9.55 3.60 14.98
C HIS A 37 -8.88 4.49 13.91
N ILE A 38 -8.52 3.92 12.77
CA ILE A 38 -7.89 4.65 11.66
C ILE A 38 -8.87 5.66 11.07
N SER A 39 -10.11 5.26 10.81
CA SER A 39 -11.17 6.12 10.25
C SER A 39 -11.51 7.29 11.17
N THR A 40 -11.71 7.04 12.47
CA THR A 40 -11.97 8.10 13.45
C THR A 40 -10.81 9.10 13.53
N ARG A 41 -9.57 8.64 13.36
CA ARG A 41 -8.39 9.50 13.52
C ARG A 41 -8.00 10.26 12.25
N PHE A 42 -8.16 9.65 11.08
CA PHE A 42 -7.61 10.15 9.81
C PHE A 42 -8.63 10.21 8.67
N GLY A 43 -9.88 9.77 8.87
CA GLY A 43 -10.90 9.74 7.82
C GLY A 43 -11.31 11.12 7.25
N HIS A 44 -10.84 12.21 7.87
CA HIS A 44 -10.99 13.56 7.33
C HIS A 44 -9.96 13.91 6.24
N VAL A 45 -8.90 13.12 6.07
CA VAL A 45 -7.81 13.35 5.09
C VAL A 45 -7.55 12.16 4.16
N VAL A 46 -8.00 10.95 4.51
CA VAL A 46 -7.80 9.75 3.69
C VAL A 46 -9.08 8.94 3.56
N ASN A 47 -9.20 8.25 2.43
CA ASN A 47 -10.19 7.20 2.24
C ASN A 47 -9.59 5.84 2.63
N ILE A 48 -10.41 4.90 3.10
CA ILE A 48 -9.97 3.54 3.42
C ILE A 48 -10.65 2.59 2.43
N GLU A 49 -9.88 1.69 1.82
CA GLU A 49 -10.43 0.72 0.86
C GLU A 49 -11.60 -0.08 1.44
N ASP A 50 -12.56 -0.45 0.60
CA ASP A 50 -13.77 -1.17 1.04
C ASP A 50 -13.43 -2.53 1.65
N SER A 51 -12.39 -3.20 1.12
CA SER A 51 -11.97 -4.53 1.57
C SER A 51 -11.18 -4.54 2.88
N PHE A 52 -10.92 -3.38 3.48
CA PHE A 52 -10.10 -3.25 4.68
C PHE A 52 -10.82 -3.83 5.91
N PRO A 53 -10.29 -4.91 6.54
CA PRO A 53 -10.97 -5.57 7.65
C PRO A 53 -10.94 -4.72 8.92
N GLU A 54 -11.92 -4.89 9.83
CA GLU A 54 -11.95 -4.14 11.09
C GLU A 54 -10.67 -4.42 11.90
N GLU A 55 -10.35 -5.67 12.16
CA GLU A 55 -9.13 -6.08 12.87
C GLU A 55 -8.00 -6.46 11.91
N ASP A 56 -6.75 -6.43 12.41
CA ASP A 56 -5.60 -6.95 11.67
C ASP A 56 -5.61 -8.47 11.65
N THR A 57 -6.07 -9.05 10.55
CA THR A 57 -6.13 -10.50 10.33
C THR A 57 -4.84 -11.09 9.76
N THR A 58 -3.89 -10.24 9.36
CA THR A 58 -2.67 -10.64 8.66
C THR A 58 -1.46 -10.74 9.59
N TRP A 59 -1.45 -9.96 10.68
CA TRP A 59 -0.37 -9.99 11.66
C TRP A 59 -0.45 -11.25 12.53
N ARG A 60 0.70 -11.89 12.71
CA ARG A 60 0.87 -13.08 13.55
C ARG A 60 2.03 -12.87 14.53
N PRO A 61 1.89 -13.22 15.82
CA PRO A 61 2.93 -13.00 16.82
C PRO A 61 4.14 -13.93 16.66
N ASP A 62 3.97 -15.05 15.95
CA ASP A 62 4.90 -16.16 15.82
C ASP A 62 5.48 -16.32 14.41
N HIS A 63 5.03 -15.50 13.46
CA HIS A 63 5.46 -15.55 12.07
C HIS A 63 5.81 -14.16 11.55
N ARG A 64 7.03 -14.02 11.01
CA ARG A 64 7.42 -12.83 10.23
C ARG A 64 7.10 -13.08 8.78
N GLU A 65 6.45 -12.12 8.13
CA GLU A 65 6.27 -12.13 6.70
C GLU A 65 7.61 -12.33 5.98
N THR A 66 7.67 -13.34 5.12
CA THR A 66 8.82 -13.62 4.28
C THR A 66 8.82 -12.68 3.07
N PRO A 67 9.97 -12.46 2.41
CA PRO A 67 10.02 -11.65 1.18
C PRO A 67 9.07 -12.13 0.09
N LEU A 68 8.83 -13.45 0.00
CA LEU A 68 7.91 -14.04 -0.97
C LEU A 68 6.44 -13.72 -0.61
N GLU A 69 6.05 -13.84 0.66
CA GLU A 69 4.71 -13.48 1.11
C GLU A 69 4.42 -11.99 0.90
N HIS A 70 5.41 -11.11 1.20
CA HIS A 70 5.30 -9.67 0.92
C HIS A 70 5.16 -9.41 -0.58
N SER A 71 5.91 -10.13 -1.43
CA SER A 71 5.81 -10.04 -2.89
C SER A 71 4.45 -10.49 -3.42
N ILE A 72 3.85 -11.54 -2.83
CA ILE A 72 2.49 -11.97 -3.16
C ILE A 72 1.48 -10.86 -2.84
N ARG A 73 1.64 -10.20 -1.69
CA ARG A 73 0.77 -9.09 -1.27
C ARG A 73 0.92 -7.87 -2.18
N THR A 74 2.15 -7.47 -2.52
CA THR A 74 2.40 -6.38 -3.47
C THR A 74 1.91 -6.70 -4.87
N LYS A 75 2.08 -7.94 -5.34
CA LYS A 75 1.54 -8.40 -6.62
C LYS A 75 0.01 -8.36 -6.63
N ARG A 76 -0.64 -8.78 -5.55
CA ARG A 76 -2.10 -8.71 -5.42
C ARG A 76 -2.60 -7.27 -5.55
N PHE A 77 -1.93 -6.31 -4.93
CA PHE A 77 -2.23 -4.89 -5.14
C PHE A 77 -2.10 -4.48 -6.62
N LEU A 78 -0.97 -4.78 -7.27
CA LEU A 78 -0.76 -4.45 -8.68
C LEU A 78 -1.81 -5.10 -9.59
N THR A 79 -2.16 -6.36 -9.35
CA THR A 79 -3.21 -7.07 -10.10
C THR A 79 -4.54 -6.36 -9.93
N ARG A 80 -4.95 -6.00 -8.71
CA ARG A 80 -6.20 -5.25 -8.47
C ARG A 80 -6.22 -3.91 -9.19
N LEU A 81 -5.11 -3.18 -9.15
CA LEU A 81 -4.96 -1.87 -9.81
C LEU A 81 -5.14 -1.98 -11.33
N PHE A 82 -4.40 -2.88 -11.97
CA PHE A 82 -4.55 -3.08 -13.41
C PHE A 82 -5.92 -3.67 -13.80
N ASP A 83 -6.51 -4.54 -12.97
CA ASP A 83 -7.85 -5.09 -13.20
C ASP A 83 -8.93 -4.00 -13.12
N SER A 84 -8.80 -3.03 -12.20
CA SER A 84 -9.73 -1.89 -12.13
C SER A 84 -9.58 -0.95 -13.33
N ASP A 85 -8.36 -0.71 -13.81
CA ASP A 85 -8.11 0.18 -14.95
C ASP A 85 -8.49 -0.44 -16.30
N TRP A 86 -8.32 -1.75 -16.47
CA TRP A 86 -8.47 -2.43 -17.78
C TRP A 86 -9.84 -2.22 -18.43
N HIS A 87 -10.89 -2.10 -17.61
CA HIS A 87 -12.26 -1.87 -18.07
C HIS A 87 -12.78 -0.48 -17.72
N SER A 88 -11.94 0.37 -17.14
CA SER A 88 -12.31 1.73 -16.76
C SER A 88 -12.43 2.61 -18.00
N PRO A 89 -13.52 3.39 -18.17
CA PRO A 89 -13.58 4.44 -19.18
C PRO A 89 -12.63 5.61 -18.89
N THR A 90 -12.10 5.68 -17.66
CA THR A 90 -11.17 6.68 -17.18
C THR A 90 -10.05 5.98 -16.39
N PRO A 91 -9.09 5.34 -17.07
CA PRO A 91 -7.98 4.66 -16.41
C PRO A 91 -7.03 5.65 -15.74
N ASP A 92 -6.38 5.23 -14.66
CA ASP A 92 -5.36 6.04 -13.99
C ASP A 92 -4.01 5.98 -14.74
N ASP A 93 -3.64 7.06 -15.43
CA ASP A 93 -2.35 7.14 -16.15
C ASP A 93 -1.15 7.23 -15.20
N TYR A 94 -1.35 7.75 -13.98
CA TYR A 94 -0.30 7.99 -12.99
C TYR A 94 -0.76 7.56 -11.61
N VAL A 95 -0.03 6.59 -11.03
CA VAL A 95 -0.31 6.08 -9.68
C VAL A 95 0.88 6.36 -8.78
N SER A 96 0.63 7.08 -7.68
CA SER A 96 1.64 7.34 -6.65
C SER A 96 1.39 6.43 -5.44
N VAL A 97 2.41 5.65 -5.08
CA VAL A 97 2.37 4.79 -3.90
C VAL A 97 3.40 5.29 -2.90
N THR A 98 2.92 5.80 -1.77
CA THR A 98 3.75 6.16 -0.62
C THR A 98 3.75 5.02 0.37
N SER A 99 4.91 4.39 0.56
CA SER A 99 5.05 3.23 1.45
C SER A 99 6.46 3.16 2.05
N HIS A 100 6.78 2.04 2.66
CA HIS A 100 8.03 1.77 3.36
C HIS A 100 9.04 1.05 2.46
N MET A 101 10.28 0.97 2.94
CA MET A 101 11.40 0.43 2.16
C MET A 101 11.19 -1.04 1.77
N GLY A 102 10.66 -1.89 2.65
CA GLY A 102 10.41 -3.30 2.31
C GLY A 102 9.37 -3.45 1.20
N THR A 103 8.31 -2.65 1.25
CA THR A 103 7.27 -2.64 0.19
C THR A 103 7.81 -2.10 -1.13
N ILE A 104 8.62 -1.03 -1.13
CA ILE A 104 9.26 -0.53 -2.36
C ILE A 104 10.15 -1.61 -2.97
N ASN A 105 10.97 -2.30 -2.16
CA ASN A 105 11.79 -3.40 -2.63
C ASN A 105 10.95 -4.56 -3.19
N SER A 106 9.83 -4.87 -2.54
CA SER A 106 8.85 -5.86 -3.02
C SER A 106 8.27 -5.47 -4.38
N PHE A 107 7.90 -4.21 -4.59
CA PHE A 107 7.46 -3.69 -5.90
C PHE A 107 8.52 -3.94 -6.98
N LEU A 108 9.75 -3.51 -6.73
CA LEU A 108 10.85 -3.68 -7.68
C LEU A 108 11.08 -5.15 -8.04
N LEU A 109 10.97 -6.06 -7.06
CA LEU A 109 11.07 -7.49 -7.32
C LEU A 109 9.91 -8.01 -8.18
N VAL A 110 8.66 -7.66 -7.83
CA VAL A 110 7.46 -8.12 -8.54
C VAL A 110 7.44 -7.67 -10.00
N ILE A 111 7.88 -6.45 -10.28
CA ILE A 111 7.94 -5.91 -11.65
C ILE A 111 9.24 -6.27 -12.39
N ASN A 112 10.06 -7.17 -11.81
CA ASN A 112 11.36 -7.59 -12.35
C ASN A 112 12.32 -6.42 -12.65
N HIS A 113 12.30 -5.40 -11.81
CA HIS A 113 13.27 -4.32 -11.82
C HIS A 113 14.51 -4.71 -11.00
N ARG A 114 15.67 -4.14 -11.34
CA ARG A 114 16.90 -4.32 -10.54
C ARG A 114 16.70 -3.84 -9.09
N PRO A 115 17.40 -4.42 -8.10
CA PRO A 115 17.43 -3.84 -6.76
C PRO A 115 17.88 -2.39 -6.79
N PHE A 116 17.15 -1.52 -6.10
CA PHE A 116 17.48 -0.09 -5.99
C PHE A 116 17.03 0.45 -4.64
N THR A 117 17.93 1.13 -3.93
CA THR A 117 17.64 1.69 -2.61
C THR A 117 17.10 3.11 -2.72
N VAL A 118 15.91 3.33 -2.18
CA VAL A 118 15.31 4.67 -2.06
C VAL A 118 15.51 5.16 -0.62
N LEU A 119 16.10 6.34 -0.47
CA LEU A 119 16.29 6.99 0.83
C LEU A 119 14.95 7.55 1.36
N PRO A 120 14.79 7.75 2.68
CA PRO A 120 13.58 8.37 3.24
C PRO A 120 13.25 9.71 2.56
N GLY A 121 11.99 9.87 2.16
CA GLY A 121 11.52 11.04 1.40
C GLY A 121 11.88 11.04 -0.08
N GLY A 122 12.66 10.06 -0.54
CA GLY A 122 12.92 9.82 -1.96
C GLY A 122 11.76 9.10 -2.65
N MET A 123 11.74 9.18 -3.98
CA MET A 123 10.81 8.45 -4.83
C MET A 123 11.55 7.85 -6.04
N ILE A 124 11.02 6.75 -6.57
CA ILE A 124 11.49 6.13 -7.82
C ILE A 124 10.30 6.03 -8.79
N PRO A 125 10.31 6.75 -9.93
CA PRO A 125 9.32 6.53 -10.97
C PRO A 125 9.67 5.25 -11.76
N VAL A 126 8.64 4.46 -12.07
CA VAL A 126 8.74 3.28 -12.92
C VAL A 126 7.62 3.30 -13.96
N ILE A 127 7.91 2.81 -15.16
CA ILE A 127 6.90 2.62 -16.21
C ILE A 127 6.62 1.12 -16.29
N ILE A 128 5.37 0.74 -16.05
CA ILE A 128 4.94 -0.65 -16.02
C ILE A 128 3.92 -0.85 -17.14
N ARG A 129 4.13 -1.87 -17.97
CA ARG A 129 3.10 -2.38 -18.88
C ARG A 129 2.57 -3.68 -18.30
N ALA A 130 1.27 -3.76 -18.07
CA ALA A 130 0.60 -5.01 -17.74
C ALA A 130 0.11 -5.70 -19.02
N ASP A 131 0.34 -7.00 -19.09
CA ASP A 131 -0.20 -7.87 -20.13
C ASP A 131 -1.20 -8.83 -19.48
N ARG A 132 -2.41 -8.93 -20.03
CA ARG A 132 -3.44 -9.87 -19.57
C ARG A 132 -3.22 -11.22 -20.27
N VAL A 133 -3.05 -12.27 -19.47
CA VAL A 133 -2.86 -13.66 -19.95
C VAL A 133 -4.15 -14.43 -19.82
#